data_AF-A0AAN1UCR1-F1
#
_entry.id   AF-A0AAN1UCR1-F1
#
_cell.length_a   1.000
_cell.length_b   1.000
_cell.length_c   1.000
_cell.angle_alpha   90.00
_cell.angle_beta   90.00
_cell.angle_gamma   90.00
#
_symmetry.space_group_name_H-M   'P 1'
#
loop_
_entity.id
_entity.type
_entity.pdbx_description
1 polymer ?
#
loop_
_entity_poly.entity_id
_entity_poly.type
_entity_poly.pdbx_seq_one_letter_code
_entity_poly.pdbx_strand_id
1 'polypeptide(L)'
;MMLAQTPEKENTQAEQQTQGMLEVTGTLSPEHQAIFPVEAQTFLSQLCERFSLRVDQLLTAREERQNKIDQGELPDFLAETQDIREGSWKILGIPNDLQDRRVEITGPTDRKMVINALNANVKVFMADFEDSMSPAWDKVLDGQINLRDAVNGTISYTNHDNGKHYQLGNNPAVLICRVRGLHLKEKHVTWRGQIIPGSLFDFALYFFNNHKALLKKGSGPYFYLPKLQSHHEAKWWSEVFHFTEEYFGLDTGTIKATVLIETLPAVFEMDEILFSLKEHIVGLNCGRWDYIFSYIKTLKKHPDRVLPDRQVVTMDKPFLNAYSRLLVRTCHKRGAFAMGGMAAFIPAKDPQENQKVLDKIQNDKSLEASNGHDGTWVAHPGLADTAMDVFNRALGERKNQLDVTRQDDAPITAKQLLEPCDGARTEQGMRHNIRVALQYIEAWISGNGCVPIYGLMEDAATAEISRASIWQWIQHSKSLDNGEVVTKALFKRYLDEEIQVVKQEVGETRFDSGRFHEAAELMASLTTSDELTNFLTVPGYDYLD
;
A
#
# COMPACT_ATOMS: atom_id res chain seq x y z
N MET A 1 -38.14 22.01 -18.68
CA MET A 1 -37.15 22.99 -18.23
C MET A 1 -35.88 22.79 -19.04
N MET A 2 -35.42 23.82 -19.73
CA MET A 2 -34.26 23.78 -20.60
C MET A 2 -33.00 23.43 -19.80
N LEU A 3 -32.27 22.41 -20.25
CA LEU A 3 -30.93 22.10 -19.78
C LEU A 3 -30.02 23.26 -20.19
N ALA A 4 -29.53 24.01 -19.21
CA ALA A 4 -28.51 25.03 -19.44
C ALA A 4 -27.23 24.32 -19.91
N GLN A 5 -26.77 24.69 -21.10
CA GLN A 5 -25.45 24.33 -21.59
C GLN A 5 -24.42 24.89 -20.62
N THR A 6 -23.59 24.01 -20.06
CA THR A 6 -22.40 24.40 -19.30
C THR A 6 -21.49 25.19 -20.24
N PRO A 7 -21.06 26.41 -19.91
CA PRO A 7 -20.14 27.14 -20.76
C PRO A 7 -18.79 26.42 -20.75
N GLU A 8 -18.27 26.10 -21.94
CA GLU A 8 -16.86 25.76 -22.12
C GLU A 8 -16.04 26.95 -21.60
N LYS A 9 -15.30 26.76 -20.51
CA LYS A 9 -14.30 27.73 -20.06
C LYS A 9 -13.25 27.83 -21.17
N GLU A 10 -13.04 29.05 -21.70
CA GLU A 10 -11.94 29.34 -22.60
C GLU A 10 -10.62 28.95 -21.93
N ASN A 11 -9.80 28.16 -22.64
CA ASN A 11 -8.45 27.76 -22.22
C ASN A 11 -7.66 29.00 -21.77
N THR A 12 -7.20 28.99 -20.52
CA THR A 12 -6.38 30.05 -19.95
C THR A 12 -4.99 30.06 -20.61
N GLN A 13 -4.34 31.23 -20.68
CA GLN A 13 -2.98 31.36 -21.23
C GLN A 13 -1.93 30.45 -20.55
N ALA A 14 -2.17 30.00 -19.31
CA ALA A 14 -1.33 29.05 -18.60
C ALA A 14 -1.43 27.61 -19.13
N GLU A 15 -2.62 27.19 -19.59
CA GLU A 15 -2.84 25.85 -20.19
C GLU A 15 -2.13 25.71 -21.55
N GLN A 16 -2.02 26.81 -22.31
CA GLN A 16 -1.26 26.85 -23.57
C GLN A 16 0.26 26.81 -23.35
N GLN A 17 0.78 27.25 -22.20
CA GLN A 17 2.22 27.23 -21.92
C GLN A 17 2.76 25.85 -21.54
N THR A 18 1.94 24.95 -21.00
CA THR A 18 2.40 23.61 -20.57
C THR A 18 2.20 22.51 -21.60
N GLN A 19 1.53 22.80 -22.71
CA GLN A 19 1.25 21.83 -23.76
C GLN A 19 2.58 21.33 -24.38
N GLY A 20 2.83 20.02 -24.34
CA GLY A 20 4.06 19.41 -24.86
C GLY A 20 5.30 19.49 -23.94
N MET A 21 5.13 19.78 -22.64
CA MET A 21 6.25 19.77 -21.68
C MET A 21 6.57 18.38 -21.09
N LEU A 22 5.71 17.38 -21.32
CA LEU A 22 6.03 15.99 -20.98
C LEU A 22 6.72 15.32 -22.17
N GLU A 23 7.81 14.64 -21.87
CA GLU A 23 8.46 13.72 -22.79
C GLU A 23 8.18 12.29 -22.33
N VAL A 24 7.51 11.53 -23.18
CA VAL A 24 7.21 10.10 -22.94
C VAL A 24 8.23 9.28 -23.73
N THR A 25 9.12 8.60 -23.01
CA THR A 25 10.15 7.72 -23.61
C THR A 25 9.66 6.28 -23.75
N GLY A 26 8.63 5.89 -22.99
CA GLY A 26 7.99 4.58 -23.08
C GLY A 26 7.12 4.41 -24.33
N THR A 27 7.03 3.18 -24.84
CA THR A 27 6.23 2.88 -26.04
C THR A 27 4.73 2.92 -25.71
N LEU A 28 3.93 3.61 -26.54
CA LEU A 28 2.47 3.67 -26.42
C LEU A 28 1.82 2.88 -27.58
N SER A 29 1.07 1.82 -27.25
CA SER A 29 0.16 1.18 -28.21
C SER A 29 -1.03 2.09 -28.53
N PRO A 30 -1.82 1.83 -29.58
CA PRO A 30 -3.06 2.55 -29.84
C PRO A 30 -4.02 2.55 -28.64
N GLU A 31 -4.09 1.44 -27.90
CA GLU A 31 -4.90 1.31 -26.69
C GLU A 31 -4.35 2.17 -25.54
N HIS A 32 -3.03 2.27 -25.38
CA HIS A 32 -2.39 3.15 -24.40
C HIS A 32 -2.64 4.62 -24.71
N GLN A 33 -2.60 5.01 -25.99
CA GLN A 33 -2.92 6.39 -26.41
C GLN A 33 -4.34 6.79 -26.03
N ALA A 34 -5.28 5.83 -25.98
CA ALA A 34 -6.65 6.10 -25.58
C ALA A 34 -6.83 6.36 -24.07
N ILE A 35 -5.88 5.98 -23.21
CA ILE A 35 -5.88 6.33 -21.77
C ILE A 35 -4.90 7.45 -21.42
N PHE A 36 -3.94 7.75 -22.28
CA PHE A 36 -2.99 8.85 -22.11
C PHE A 36 -3.00 9.84 -23.30
N PRO A 37 -4.17 10.39 -23.67
CA PRO A 37 -4.27 11.37 -24.74
C PRO A 37 -3.62 12.71 -24.36
N VAL A 38 -3.53 13.64 -25.32
CA VAL A 38 -2.90 14.95 -25.12
C VAL A 38 -3.50 15.72 -23.94
N GLU A 39 -4.80 15.59 -23.71
CA GLU A 39 -5.50 16.23 -22.60
C GLU A 39 -5.07 15.67 -21.25
N ALA A 40 -4.88 14.35 -21.15
CA ALA A 40 -4.37 13.69 -19.94
C ALA A 40 -2.91 14.07 -19.68
N GLN A 41 -2.09 14.14 -20.74
CA GLN A 41 -0.71 14.63 -20.66
C GLN A 41 -0.65 16.09 -20.21
N THR A 42 -1.56 16.94 -20.71
CA THR A 42 -1.63 18.36 -20.31
C THR A 42 -2.01 18.48 -18.84
N PHE A 43 -3.01 17.73 -18.38
CA PHE A 43 -3.37 17.69 -16.96
C PHE A 43 -2.21 17.22 -16.08
N LEU A 44 -1.53 16.14 -16.46
CA LEU A 44 -0.35 15.64 -15.74
C LEU A 44 0.80 16.66 -15.74
N SER A 45 0.99 17.41 -16.83
CA SER A 45 1.99 18.50 -16.89
C SER A 45 1.70 19.59 -15.86
N GLN A 46 0.42 19.98 -15.71
CA GLN A 46 -0.01 20.97 -14.72
C GLN A 46 0.19 20.48 -13.28
N LEU A 47 -0.07 19.19 -13.02
CA LEU A 47 0.25 18.56 -11.74
C LEU A 47 1.76 18.59 -11.46
N CYS A 48 2.57 18.22 -12.45
CA CYS A 48 4.02 18.22 -12.32
C CYS A 48 4.55 19.63 -12.04
N GLU A 49 4.08 20.64 -12.76
CA GLU A 49 4.49 22.03 -12.57
C GLU A 49 4.27 22.52 -11.14
N ARG A 50 3.13 22.16 -10.54
CA ARG A 50 2.74 22.63 -9.20
C ARG A 50 3.34 21.81 -8.07
N PHE A 51 3.50 20.51 -8.27
CA PHE A 51 3.66 19.56 -7.17
C PHE A 51 4.92 18.69 -7.23
N SER A 52 5.54 18.49 -8.41
CA SER A 52 6.66 17.54 -8.54
C SER A 52 7.87 17.93 -7.68
N LEU A 53 8.32 19.19 -7.73
CA LEU A 53 9.46 19.68 -6.95
C LEU A 53 9.23 19.58 -5.43
N ARG A 54 7.97 19.66 -5.00
CA ARG A 54 7.62 19.55 -3.58
C ARG A 54 7.71 18.13 -3.07
N VAL A 55 7.59 17.12 -3.95
CA VAL A 55 7.86 15.72 -3.56
C VAL A 55 9.31 15.59 -3.12
N ASP A 56 10.27 16.13 -3.85
CA ASP A 56 11.69 16.04 -3.49
C ASP A 56 11.99 16.79 -2.17
N GLN A 57 11.30 17.90 -1.90
CA GLN A 57 11.37 18.61 -0.61
C GLN A 57 10.84 17.76 0.54
N LEU A 58 9.70 17.09 0.36
CA LEU A 58 9.13 16.17 1.36
C LEU A 58 10.06 14.98 1.62
N LEU A 59 10.64 14.40 0.57
CA LEU A 59 11.61 13.31 0.71
C LEU A 59 12.89 13.77 1.42
N THR A 60 13.36 14.99 1.17
CA THR A 60 14.49 15.58 1.92
C THR A 60 14.14 15.76 3.40
N ALA A 61 12.93 16.22 3.71
CA ALA A 61 12.47 16.36 5.09
C ALA A 61 12.38 15.00 5.83
N ARG A 62 12.08 13.89 5.12
CA ARG A 62 12.16 12.54 5.70
C ARG A 62 13.58 12.22 6.17
N GLU A 63 14.59 12.49 5.35
CA GLU A 63 16.00 12.23 5.68
C GLU A 63 16.47 13.12 6.84
N GLU A 64 16.07 14.39 6.87
CA GLU A 64 16.36 15.29 8.00
C GLU A 64 15.78 14.78 9.32
N ARG A 65 14.52 14.32 9.31
CA ARG A 65 13.88 13.73 10.49
C ARG A 65 14.56 12.42 10.89
N GLN A 66 14.89 11.57 9.93
CA GLN A 66 15.58 10.31 10.18
C GLN A 66 16.96 10.53 10.83
N ASN A 67 17.69 11.56 10.40
CA ASN A 67 18.98 11.93 11.00
C ASN A 67 18.85 12.34 12.48
N LYS A 68 17.78 13.04 12.87
CA LYS A 68 17.52 13.37 14.28
C LYS A 68 17.23 12.12 15.10
N ILE A 69 16.42 11.20 14.55
CA ILE A 69 16.10 9.93 15.21
C ILE A 69 17.37 9.09 15.38
N ASP A 70 18.22 9.02 14.36
CA ASP A 70 19.51 8.31 14.43
C ASP A 70 20.45 8.91 15.49
N GLN A 71 20.34 10.22 15.77
CA GLN A 71 21.10 10.93 16.80
C GLN A 71 20.51 10.81 18.22
N GLY A 72 19.39 10.11 18.39
CA GLY A 72 18.79 9.83 19.70
C GLY A 72 17.44 10.49 19.96
N GLU A 73 16.94 11.34 19.07
CA GLU A 73 15.63 11.99 19.20
C GLU A 73 14.52 11.02 18.75
N LEU A 74 14.12 10.10 19.63
CA LEU A 74 13.05 9.14 19.35
C LEU A 74 11.73 9.88 19.02
N PRO A 75 10.92 9.35 18.08
CA PRO A 75 9.68 10.01 17.67
C PRO A 75 8.64 10.01 18.80
N ASP A 76 7.90 11.12 18.89
CA ASP A 76 6.78 11.33 19.82
C ASP A 76 5.72 12.20 19.13
N PHE A 77 4.57 12.40 19.78
CA PHE A 77 3.53 13.33 19.33
C PHE A 77 4.04 14.77 19.32
N LEU A 78 3.66 15.53 18.28
CA LEU A 78 4.13 16.90 18.07
C LEU A 78 3.50 17.88 19.08
N ALA A 79 4.30 18.70 19.75
CA ALA A 79 3.77 19.64 20.74
C ALA A 79 3.02 20.81 20.08
N GLU A 80 3.53 21.28 18.94
CA GLU A 80 3.03 22.42 18.18
C GLU A 80 1.64 22.22 17.56
N THR A 81 1.18 20.98 17.39
CA THR A 81 -0.14 20.64 16.83
C THR A 81 -1.13 20.13 17.88
N GLN A 82 -0.86 20.34 19.17
CA GLN A 82 -1.75 19.93 20.26
C GLN A 82 -3.18 20.47 20.08
N ASP A 83 -3.35 21.71 19.61
CA ASP A 83 -4.66 22.32 19.37
C ASP A 83 -5.49 21.56 18.31
N ILE A 84 -4.84 20.96 17.31
CA ILE A 84 -5.53 20.10 16.32
C ILE A 84 -6.05 18.85 17.02
N ARG A 85 -5.21 18.22 17.86
CA ARG A 85 -5.56 17.00 18.58
C ARG A 85 -6.66 17.22 19.61
N GLU A 86 -6.68 18.36 20.29
CA GLU A 86 -7.68 18.66 21.32
C GLU A 86 -8.94 19.33 20.75
N GLY A 87 -8.84 19.96 19.58
CA GLY A 87 -9.94 20.65 18.92
C GLY A 87 -11.12 19.75 18.52
N SER A 88 -12.31 20.36 18.46
CA SER A 88 -13.55 19.71 18.01
C SER A 88 -13.74 19.89 16.50
N TRP A 89 -13.43 18.85 15.74
CA TRP A 89 -13.60 18.80 14.29
C TRP A 89 -13.76 17.35 13.82
N LYS A 90 -14.31 17.18 12.62
CA LYS A 90 -14.48 15.89 11.92
C LYS A 90 -14.12 16.04 10.44
N ILE A 91 -13.92 14.92 9.76
CA ILE A 91 -13.80 14.89 8.30
C ILE A 91 -15.08 15.41 7.64
N LEU A 92 -14.98 15.87 6.39
CA LEU A 92 -16.10 16.48 5.65
C LEU A 92 -17.28 15.53 5.47
N GLY A 93 -16.99 14.25 5.16
CA GLY A 93 -18.03 13.23 5.03
C GLY A 93 -17.61 12.04 4.17
N ILE A 94 -18.41 10.98 4.26
CA ILE A 94 -18.19 9.69 3.60
C ILE A 94 -19.35 9.45 2.63
N PRO A 95 -19.08 9.18 1.33
CA PRO A 95 -20.12 8.90 0.35
C PRO A 95 -20.84 7.58 0.67
N ASN A 96 -22.06 7.44 0.16
CA ASN A 96 -22.97 6.34 0.54
C ASN A 96 -22.40 4.94 0.29
N ASP A 97 -21.67 4.75 -0.82
CA ASP A 97 -21.06 3.47 -1.21
C ASP A 97 -19.79 3.13 -0.42
N LEU A 98 -19.25 4.07 0.38
CA LEU A 98 -18.13 3.84 1.31
C LEU A 98 -18.57 3.72 2.78
N GLN A 99 -19.88 3.72 3.08
CA GLN A 99 -20.38 3.59 4.46
C GLN A 99 -20.36 2.15 5.01
N ASP A 100 -20.17 1.15 4.16
CA ASP A 100 -20.03 -0.26 4.55
C ASP A 100 -18.83 -0.85 3.82
N ARG A 101 -17.70 -0.96 4.54
CA ARG A 101 -16.41 -1.43 4.02
C ARG A 101 -15.92 -2.65 4.79
N ARG A 102 -16.84 -3.45 5.33
CA ARG A 102 -16.54 -4.50 6.31
C ARG A 102 -15.47 -5.51 5.85
N VAL A 103 -15.39 -5.78 4.55
CA VAL A 103 -14.29 -6.54 3.93
C VAL A 103 -13.91 -5.87 2.61
N GLU A 104 -12.61 -5.64 2.44
CA GLU A 104 -12.01 -5.23 1.17
C GLU A 104 -11.03 -6.31 0.69
N ILE A 105 -10.99 -6.54 -0.61
CA ILE A 105 -9.95 -7.35 -1.24
C ILE A 105 -8.90 -6.44 -1.87
N THR A 106 -7.64 -6.81 -1.78
CA THR A 106 -6.54 -6.12 -2.47
C THR A 106 -5.98 -7.00 -3.58
N GLY A 107 -5.47 -6.39 -4.65
CA GLY A 107 -4.80 -7.16 -5.70
C GLY A 107 -4.32 -6.31 -6.88
N PRO A 108 -3.54 -6.93 -7.78
CA PRO A 108 -2.92 -6.24 -8.89
C PRO A 108 -3.97 -5.81 -9.93
N THR A 109 -3.56 -4.91 -10.83
CA THR A 109 -4.41 -4.41 -11.91
C THR A 109 -4.44 -5.31 -13.15
N ASP A 110 -3.96 -6.56 -13.06
CA ASP A 110 -4.09 -7.54 -14.13
C ASP A 110 -5.56 -7.82 -14.46
N ARG A 111 -5.90 -7.84 -15.75
CA ARG A 111 -7.28 -7.86 -16.24
C ARG A 111 -8.15 -8.94 -15.63
N LYS A 112 -7.64 -10.18 -15.56
CA LYS A 112 -8.34 -11.32 -14.95
C LYS A 112 -8.51 -11.15 -13.44
N MET A 113 -7.51 -10.59 -12.75
CA MET A 113 -7.54 -10.39 -11.30
C MET A 113 -8.52 -9.29 -10.92
N VAL A 114 -8.56 -8.19 -11.67
CA VAL A 114 -9.56 -7.12 -11.52
C VAL A 114 -10.98 -7.69 -11.60
N ILE A 115 -11.29 -8.54 -12.59
CA ILE A 115 -12.63 -9.15 -12.72
C ILE A 115 -12.94 -10.05 -11.51
N ASN A 116 -11.99 -10.90 -11.10
CA ASN A 116 -12.21 -11.81 -9.98
C ASN A 116 -12.39 -11.07 -8.65
N ALA A 117 -11.62 -10.01 -8.42
CA ALA A 117 -11.69 -9.20 -7.20
C ALA A 117 -13.01 -8.42 -7.13
N LEU A 118 -13.43 -7.79 -8.22
CA LEU A 118 -14.72 -7.09 -8.29
C LEU A 118 -15.92 -8.01 -8.10
N ASN A 119 -15.79 -9.28 -8.48
CA ASN A 119 -16.83 -10.30 -8.32
C ASN A 119 -16.77 -11.06 -6.99
N ALA A 120 -15.76 -10.82 -6.15
CA ALA A 120 -15.66 -11.48 -4.85
C ALA A 120 -16.77 -11.00 -3.90
N ASN A 121 -17.11 -11.80 -2.88
CA ASN A 121 -18.07 -11.42 -1.84
C ASN A 121 -17.45 -10.42 -0.84
N VAL A 122 -17.14 -9.23 -1.33
CA VAL A 122 -16.52 -8.14 -0.58
C VAL A 122 -17.22 -6.82 -0.91
N LYS A 123 -17.00 -5.80 -0.08
CA LYS A 123 -17.59 -4.48 -0.30
C LYS A 123 -16.77 -3.62 -1.26
N VAL A 124 -15.45 -3.77 -1.17
CA VAL A 124 -14.48 -2.92 -1.87
C VAL A 124 -13.38 -3.78 -2.48
N PHE A 125 -12.93 -3.41 -3.68
CA PHE A 125 -11.68 -3.85 -4.28
C PHE A 125 -10.70 -2.68 -4.33
N MET A 126 -9.55 -2.84 -3.67
CA MET A 126 -8.40 -1.96 -3.85
C MET A 126 -7.53 -2.50 -4.98
N ALA A 127 -7.61 -1.84 -6.13
CA ALA A 127 -6.76 -2.10 -7.28
C ALA A 127 -5.40 -1.42 -7.10
N ASP A 128 -4.33 -2.18 -7.26
CA ASP A 128 -3.03 -1.79 -6.73
C ASP A 128 -1.95 -1.57 -7.80
N PHE A 129 -1.43 -0.35 -7.87
CA PHE A 129 -0.24 0.02 -8.63
C PHE A 129 1.04 0.06 -7.78
N GLU A 130 0.95 -0.29 -6.50
CA GLU A 130 2.05 -0.19 -5.54
C GLU A 130 2.65 -1.58 -5.20
N ASP A 131 2.63 -2.02 -3.94
CA ASP A 131 3.46 -3.15 -3.49
C ASP A 131 3.13 -4.51 -4.13
N SER A 132 1.90 -4.73 -4.60
CA SER A 132 1.54 -5.95 -5.32
C SER A 132 1.76 -5.84 -6.84
N MET A 133 2.31 -4.73 -7.31
CA MET A 133 2.67 -4.51 -8.71
C MET A 133 4.20 -4.40 -8.89
N SER A 134 4.69 -5.05 -9.95
CA SER A 134 5.97 -4.69 -10.56
C SER A 134 5.69 -3.62 -11.63
N PRO A 135 6.18 -2.37 -11.46
CA PRO A 135 5.71 -1.22 -12.24
C PRO A 135 6.39 -1.10 -13.61
N ALA A 136 6.48 -2.21 -14.35
CA ALA A 136 6.88 -2.21 -15.75
C ALA A 136 5.92 -1.33 -16.58
N TRP A 137 6.44 -0.65 -17.60
CA TRP A 137 5.69 0.39 -18.31
C TRP A 137 4.36 -0.10 -18.89
N ASP A 138 4.41 -1.27 -19.56
CA ASP A 138 3.24 -1.92 -20.14
C ASP A 138 2.22 -2.30 -19.07
N LYS A 139 2.66 -2.84 -17.93
CA LYS A 139 1.80 -3.24 -16.80
C LYS A 139 1.06 -2.07 -16.19
N VAL A 140 1.71 -0.93 -16.02
CA VAL A 140 1.06 0.29 -15.49
C VAL A 140 -0.01 0.78 -16.46
N LEU A 141 0.28 0.87 -17.75
CA LEU A 141 -0.68 1.33 -18.75
C LEU A 141 -1.84 0.34 -18.96
N ASP A 142 -1.54 -0.96 -19.04
CA ASP A 142 -2.55 -2.03 -19.08
C ASP A 142 -3.45 -1.98 -17.85
N GLY A 143 -2.87 -1.72 -16.68
CA GLY A 143 -3.62 -1.48 -15.45
C GLY A 143 -4.63 -0.36 -15.59
N GLN A 144 -4.22 0.79 -16.14
CA GLN A 144 -5.11 1.93 -16.38
C GLN A 144 -6.23 1.59 -17.39
N ILE A 145 -5.92 0.83 -18.46
CA ILE A 145 -6.94 0.31 -19.39
C ILE A 145 -7.93 -0.58 -18.65
N ASN A 146 -7.43 -1.54 -17.86
CA ASN A 146 -8.25 -2.49 -17.13
C ASN A 146 -9.20 -1.78 -16.16
N LEU A 147 -8.72 -0.78 -15.43
CA LEU A 147 -9.56 -0.01 -14.50
C LEU A 147 -10.59 0.85 -15.25
N ARG A 148 -10.23 1.48 -16.37
CA ARG A 148 -11.21 2.19 -17.22
C ARG A 148 -12.32 1.28 -17.71
N ASP A 149 -11.96 0.11 -18.23
CA ASP A 149 -12.93 -0.86 -18.73
C ASP A 149 -13.79 -1.42 -17.59
N ALA A 150 -13.22 -1.61 -16.40
CA ALA A 150 -13.96 -2.05 -15.21
C ALA A 150 -14.96 -0.99 -14.73
N VAL A 151 -14.57 0.28 -14.70
CA VAL A 151 -15.45 1.39 -14.35
C VAL A 151 -16.62 1.51 -15.32
N ASN A 152 -16.36 1.30 -16.62
CA ASN A 152 -17.36 1.32 -17.68
C ASN A 152 -18.23 0.06 -17.75
N GLY A 153 -17.89 -0.99 -17.00
CA GLY A 153 -18.63 -2.25 -16.99
C GLY A 153 -18.37 -3.14 -18.21
N THR A 154 -17.31 -2.86 -18.99
CA THR A 154 -17.00 -3.55 -20.26
C THR A 154 -15.79 -4.49 -20.16
N ILE A 155 -15.09 -4.52 -19.03
CA ILE A 155 -13.96 -5.42 -18.82
C ILE A 155 -14.39 -6.88 -18.97
N SER A 156 -13.65 -7.61 -19.79
CA SER A 156 -13.80 -9.04 -19.98
C SER A 156 -12.47 -9.70 -20.33
N TYR A 157 -12.36 -10.99 -20.05
CA TYR A 157 -11.17 -11.78 -20.30
C TYR A 157 -11.55 -13.20 -20.70
N THR A 158 -10.91 -13.74 -21.74
CA THR A 158 -11.02 -15.15 -22.10
C THR A 158 -9.66 -15.80 -21.92
N ASN A 159 -9.58 -16.82 -21.08
CA ASN A 159 -8.35 -17.56 -20.87
C ASN A 159 -8.01 -18.37 -22.13
N HIS A 160 -6.83 -18.15 -22.71
CA HIS A 160 -6.39 -18.83 -23.92
C HIS A 160 -6.18 -20.34 -23.73
N ASP A 161 -5.81 -20.79 -22.53
CA ASP A 161 -5.48 -22.20 -22.27
C ASP A 161 -6.72 -23.09 -22.15
N ASN A 162 -7.80 -22.56 -21.57
CA ASN A 162 -9.00 -23.35 -21.25
C ASN A 162 -10.31 -22.77 -21.81
N GLY A 163 -10.26 -21.65 -22.54
CA GLY A 163 -11.42 -21.00 -23.16
C GLY A 163 -12.40 -20.37 -22.19
N LYS A 164 -12.14 -20.37 -20.87
CA LYS A 164 -13.06 -19.84 -19.88
C LYS A 164 -13.17 -18.32 -20.01
N HIS A 165 -14.40 -17.84 -20.15
CA HIS A 165 -14.72 -16.42 -20.21
C HIS A 165 -15.05 -15.85 -18.83
N TYR A 166 -14.58 -14.64 -18.57
CA TYR A 166 -14.72 -13.89 -17.33
C TYR A 166 -15.27 -12.50 -17.67
N GLN A 167 -16.30 -12.07 -16.95
CA GLN A 167 -16.95 -10.76 -17.05
C GLN A 167 -17.44 -10.32 -15.67
N LEU A 168 -17.80 -9.04 -15.52
CA LEU A 168 -18.37 -8.55 -14.27
C LEU A 168 -19.77 -9.12 -14.00
N GLY A 169 -20.05 -9.37 -12.73
CA GLY A 169 -21.41 -9.63 -12.23
C GLY A 169 -22.23 -8.34 -12.13
N ASN A 170 -23.47 -8.48 -11.66
CA ASN A 170 -24.44 -7.37 -11.66
C ASN A 170 -24.10 -6.26 -10.65
N ASN A 171 -23.51 -6.62 -9.51
CA ASN A 171 -23.22 -5.70 -8.40
C ASN A 171 -21.75 -5.88 -7.98
N PRO A 172 -20.78 -5.42 -8.78
CA PRO A 172 -19.38 -5.53 -8.43
C PRO A 172 -19.05 -4.71 -7.18
N ALA A 173 -17.99 -5.10 -6.47
CA ALA A 173 -17.44 -4.32 -5.35
C ALA A 173 -17.08 -2.88 -5.78
N VAL A 174 -17.10 -1.95 -4.82
CA VAL A 174 -16.65 -0.56 -5.05
C VAL A 174 -15.15 -0.57 -5.38
N LEU A 175 -14.74 0.21 -6.38
CA LEU A 175 -13.35 0.27 -6.81
C LEU A 175 -12.61 1.44 -6.13
N ILE A 176 -11.46 1.16 -5.54
CA ILE A 176 -10.52 2.16 -5.01
C ILE A 176 -9.15 1.91 -5.64
N CYS A 177 -8.45 2.96 -6.09
CA CYS A 177 -7.13 2.85 -6.70
C CYS A 177 -6.02 3.16 -5.68
N ARG A 178 -5.10 2.22 -5.42
CA ARG A 178 -3.87 2.50 -4.67
C ARG A 178 -2.77 2.94 -5.63
N VAL A 179 -2.26 4.15 -5.42
CA VAL A 179 -1.19 4.75 -6.23
C VAL A 179 0.18 4.40 -5.66
N ARG A 180 1.23 4.48 -6.47
CA ARG A 180 2.62 4.37 -5.98
C ARG A 180 2.92 5.43 -4.91
N GLY A 181 3.74 5.07 -3.92
CA GLY A 181 4.19 5.98 -2.87
C GLY A 181 5.08 7.12 -3.38
N LEU A 182 5.22 8.19 -2.58
CA LEU A 182 5.93 9.42 -2.97
C LEU A 182 7.41 9.23 -3.38
N HIS A 183 8.03 8.13 -2.97
CA HIS A 183 9.42 7.82 -3.25
C HIS A 183 9.64 7.18 -4.63
N LEU A 184 8.58 6.64 -5.25
CA LEU A 184 8.67 5.99 -6.55
C LEU A 184 8.53 7.00 -7.68
N LYS A 185 9.33 6.80 -8.72
CA LYS A 185 9.38 7.63 -9.92
C LYS A 185 8.79 6.85 -11.10
N GLU A 186 8.27 7.55 -12.11
CA GLU A 186 7.83 6.95 -13.37
C GLU A 186 8.86 7.26 -14.46
N LYS A 187 9.84 6.36 -14.65
CA LYS A 187 11.05 6.64 -15.45
C LYS A 187 10.78 6.81 -16.95
N HIS A 188 9.60 6.42 -17.42
CA HIS A 188 9.21 6.53 -18.83
C HIS A 188 8.60 7.88 -19.18
N VAL A 189 8.43 8.76 -18.19
CA VAL A 189 7.86 10.10 -18.40
C VAL A 189 8.71 11.14 -17.66
N THR A 190 9.13 12.16 -18.40
CA THR A 190 9.85 13.30 -17.82
C THR A 190 9.08 14.59 -18.01
N TRP A 191 9.21 15.50 -17.05
CA TRP A 191 8.76 16.88 -17.14
C TRP A 191 9.97 17.79 -17.04
N ARG A 192 10.23 18.60 -18.07
CA ARG A 192 11.46 19.43 -18.19
C ARG A 192 12.75 18.63 -17.95
N GLY A 193 12.80 17.40 -18.47
CA GLY A 193 13.94 16.49 -18.37
C GLY A 193 14.12 15.83 -16.99
N GLN A 194 13.20 16.04 -16.04
CA GLN A 194 13.20 15.37 -14.74
C GLN A 194 12.15 14.26 -14.70
N ILE A 195 12.52 13.09 -14.18
CA ILE A 195 11.58 11.98 -14.03
C ILE A 195 10.47 12.37 -13.05
N ILE A 196 9.22 12.14 -13.45
CA ILE A 196 8.06 12.55 -12.65
C ILE A 196 7.81 11.59 -11.47
N PRO A 197 7.10 12.03 -10.42
CA PRO A 197 6.61 11.13 -9.36
C PRO A 197 5.61 10.11 -9.91
N GLY A 198 5.81 8.82 -9.61
CA GLY A 198 4.87 7.76 -10.00
C GLY A 198 3.48 7.95 -9.35
N SER A 199 3.46 8.49 -8.13
CA SER A 199 2.25 8.86 -7.41
C SER A 199 1.33 9.80 -8.21
N LEU A 200 1.91 10.80 -8.90
CA LEU A 200 1.15 11.74 -9.74
C LEU A 200 0.69 11.07 -11.03
N PHE A 201 1.51 10.22 -11.63
CA PHE A 201 1.15 9.49 -12.85
C PHE A 201 -0.08 8.59 -12.64
N ASP A 202 -0.03 7.74 -11.61
CA ASP A 202 -1.11 6.78 -11.31
C ASP A 202 -2.41 7.50 -10.96
N PHE A 203 -2.30 8.52 -10.10
CA PHE A 203 -3.43 9.37 -9.71
C PHE A 203 -4.05 10.06 -10.93
N ALA A 204 -3.23 10.72 -11.75
CA ALA A 204 -3.72 11.55 -12.85
C ALA A 204 -4.48 10.71 -13.87
N LEU A 205 -3.92 9.56 -14.27
CA LEU A 205 -4.55 8.70 -15.27
C LEU A 205 -5.82 8.04 -14.74
N TYR A 206 -5.81 7.52 -13.51
CA TYR A 206 -7.02 6.91 -12.96
C TYR A 206 -8.12 7.96 -12.79
N PHE A 207 -7.80 9.14 -12.26
CA PHE A 207 -8.77 10.23 -12.12
C PHE A 207 -9.33 10.67 -13.49
N PHE A 208 -8.44 11.01 -14.43
CA PHE A 208 -8.80 11.59 -15.73
C PHE A 208 -9.76 10.68 -16.49
N ASN A 209 -9.43 9.38 -16.56
CA ASN A 209 -10.18 8.41 -17.35
C ASN A 209 -11.51 8.00 -16.72
N ASN A 210 -11.69 8.18 -15.40
CA ASN A 210 -12.79 7.53 -14.68
C ASN A 210 -13.76 8.47 -13.95
N HIS A 211 -13.34 9.68 -13.55
CA HIS A 211 -14.14 10.52 -12.64
C HIS A 211 -15.58 10.74 -13.13
N LYS A 212 -15.80 11.04 -14.43
CA LYS A 212 -17.14 11.26 -14.99
C LYS A 212 -18.02 10.01 -14.91
N ALA A 213 -17.47 8.85 -15.27
CA ALA A 213 -18.20 7.59 -15.27
C ALA A 213 -18.53 7.12 -13.85
N LEU A 214 -17.59 7.28 -12.91
CA LEU A 214 -17.77 7.01 -11.48
C LEU A 214 -18.89 7.86 -10.89
N LEU A 215 -18.84 9.19 -11.11
CA LEU A 215 -19.85 10.11 -10.61
C LEU A 215 -21.23 9.83 -11.21
N LYS A 216 -21.30 9.55 -12.52
CA LYS A 216 -22.56 9.24 -13.22
C LYS A 216 -23.29 8.03 -12.63
N LYS A 217 -22.55 7.03 -12.12
CA LYS A 217 -23.12 5.82 -11.50
C LYS A 217 -23.29 5.92 -9.98
N GLY A 218 -23.12 7.10 -9.39
CA GLY A 218 -23.32 7.35 -7.96
C GLY A 218 -22.16 6.89 -7.07
N SER A 219 -20.99 6.65 -7.65
CA SER A 219 -19.72 6.42 -6.94
C SER A 219 -18.81 7.65 -7.08
N GLY A 220 -17.50 7.52 -6.87
CA GLY A 220 -16.56 8.64 -6.99
C GLY A 220 -15.11 8.22 -7.24
N PRO A 221 -14.22 9.17 -7.58
CA PRO A 221 -12.79 8.91 -7.73
C PRO A 221 -12.15 8.67 -6.36
N TYR A 222 -11.99 7.39 -6.01
CA TYR A 222 -11.51 6.94 -4.71
C TYR A 222 -10.08 6.41 -4.76
N PHE A 223 -9.27 6.75 -3.74
CA PHE A 223 -7.86 6.40 -3.67
C PHE A 223 -7.45 5.77 -2.34
N TYR A 224 -6.43 4.92 -2.40
CA TYR A 224 -5.61 4.52 -1.26
C TYR A 224 -4.24 5.18 -1.37
N LEU A 225 -3.76 5.78 -0.27
CA LEU A 225 -2.49 6.50 -0.22
C LEU A 225 -1.49 5.75 0.70
N PRO A 226 -0.42 5.18 0.14
CA PRO A 226 0.51 4.37 0.91
C PRO A 226 1.69 5.16 1.48
N LYS A 227 2.32 4.59 2.51
CA LYS A 227 3.66 4.92 3.00
C LYS A 227 3.90 6.40 3.29
N LEU A 228 2.86 7.13 3.74
CA LEU A 228 3.04 8.49 4.26
C LEU A 228 3.82 8.46 5.58
N GLN A 229 4.63 9.48 5.82
CA GLN A 229 5.44 9.63 7.05
C GLN A 229 5.12 10.90 7.84
N SER A 230 4.38 11.85 7.27
CA SER A 230 3.98 13.07 7.98
C SER A 230 2.66 13.66 7.49
N HIS A 231 2.09 14.54 8.31
CA HIS A 231 0.92 15.32 7.93
C HIS A 231 1.21 16.34 6.82
N HIS A 232 2.47 16.76 6.61
CA HIS A 232 2.83 17.60 5.47
C HIS A 232 2.69 16.86 4.12
N GLU A 233 2.94 15.56 4.10
CA GLU A 233 2.70 14.74 2.91
C GLU A 233 1.19 14.56 2.65
N ALA A 234 0.40 14.40 3.72
CA ALA A 234 -1.06 14.44 3.64
C ALA A 234 -1.55 15.81 3.10
N LYS A 235 -0.95 16.91 3.57
CA LYS A 235 -1.27 18.25 3.08
C LYS A 235 -0.95 18.42 1.60
N TRP A 236 0.18 17.88 1.12
CA TRP A 236 0.52 17.86 -0.29
C TRP A 236 -0.54 17.12 -1.12
N TRP A 237 -1.01 15.96 -0.65
CA TRP A 237 -2.11 15.24 -1.31
C TRP A 237 -3.42 16.04 -1.32
N SER A 238 -3.76 16.71 -0.22
CA SER A 238 -4.94 17.59 -0.16
C SER A 238 -4.88 18.68 -1.23
N GLU A 239 -3.72 19.27 -1.46
CA GLU A 239 -3.55 20.32 -2.47
C GLU A 239 -3.57 19.77 -3.90
N VAL A 240 -3.03 18.58 -4.14
CA VAL A 240 -3.20 17.85 -5.41
C VAL A 240 -4.68 17.61 -5.69
N PHE A 241 -5.46 17.18 -4.70
CA PHE A 241 -6.90 16.93 -4.84
C PHE A 241 -7.70 18.22 -5.07
N HIS A 242 -7.46 19.26 -4.27
CA HIS A 242 -8.11 20.56 -4.47
C HIS A 242 -7.84 21.13 -5.87
N PHE A 243 -6.58 21.11 -6.31
CA PHE A 243 -6.23 21.56 -7.65
C PHE A 243 -6.96 20.74 -8.72
N THR A 244 -7.01 19.42 -8.56
CA THR A 244 -7.69 18.53 -9.51
C THR A 244 -9.18 18.80 -9.56
N GLU A 245 -9.85 18.93 -8.41
CA GLU A 245 -11.27 19.26 -8.34
C GLU A 245 -11.54 20.62 -8.99
N GLU A 246 -10.73 21.64 -8.70
CA GLU A 246 -10.84 22.96 -9.32
C GLU A 246 -10.65 22.92 -10.85
N TYR A 247 -9.62 22.19 -11.32
CA TYR A 247 -9.29 22.05 -12.74
C TYR A 247 -10.45 21.43 -13.53
N PHE A 248 -11.13 20.43 -12.96
CA PHE A 248 -12.27 19.76 -13.59
C PHE A 248 -13.64 20.34 -13.21
N GLY A 249 -13.68 21.41 -12.39
CA GLY A 249 -14.92 22.05 -11.95
C GLY A 249 -15.80 21.17 -11.05
N LEU A 250 -15.18 20.35 -10.20
CA LEU A 250 -15.85 19.50 -9.22
C LEU A 250 -15.92 20.18 -7.85
N ASP A 251 -16.90 19.78 -7.05
CA ASP A 251 -17.04 20.25 -5.67
C ASP A 251 -15.90 19.70 -4.78
N THR A 252 -15.47 20.50 -3.81
CA THR A 252 -14.45 20.07 -2.84
C THR A 252 -14.88 18.82 -2.08
N GLY A 253 -14.00 17.83 -2.03
CA GLY A 253 -14.26 16.55 -1.38
C GLY A 253 -15.01 15.55 -2.26
N THR A 254 -15.04 15.76 -3.57
CA THR A 254 -15.47 14.76 -4.57
C THR A 254 -14.48 13.60 -4.62
N ILE A 255 -13.18 13.88 -4.58
CA ILE A 255 -12.13 12.88 -4.44
C ILE A 255 -12.13 12.37 -3.00
N LYS A 256 -12.14 11.05 -2.81
CA LYS A 256 -12.01 10.44 -1.47
C LYS A 256 -10.75 9.59 -1.34
N ALA A 257 -10.10 9.65 -0.18
CA ALA A 257 -8.88 8.91 0.08
C ALA A 257 -8.95 8.12 1.39
N THR A 258 -8.39 6.92 1.41
CA THR A 258 -8.05 6.18 2.64
C THR A 258 -6.53 6.14 2.75
N VAL A 259 -5.97 6.47 3.91
CA VAL A 259 -4.51 6.54 4.12
C VAL A 259 -4.03 5.33 4.92
N LEU A 260 -2.98 4.67 4.47
CA LEU A 260 -2.35 3.60 5.24
C LEU A 260 -1.40 4.22 6.28
N ILE A 261 -1.63 3.93 7.57
CA ILE A 261 -0.69 4.32 8.64
C ILE A 261 0.32 3.20 8.80
N GLU A 262 1.11 2.97 7.78
CA GLU A 262 2.03 1.83 7.69
C GLU A 262 3.49 2.25 7.86
N THR A 263 3.72 3.44 8.42
CA THR A 263 5.06 3.88 8.81
C THR A 263 5.07 4.26 10.29
N LEU A 264 6.19 3.99 10.97
CA LEU A 264 6.36 4.36 12.36
C LEU A 264 6.23 5.88 12.58
N PRO A 265 6.78 6.78 11.72
CA PRO A 265 6.54 8.21 11.89
C PRO A 265 5.06 8.62 11.83
N ALA A 266 4.27 8.02 10.93
CA ALA A 266 2.87 8.40 10.74
C ALA A 266 1.96 8.06 11.93
N VAL A 267 2.31 7.08 12.78
CA VAL A 267 1.50 6.73 13.96
C VAL A 267 1.41 7.89 14.96
N PHE A 268 2.42 8.77 14.98
CA PHE A 268 2.49 9.94 15.85
C PHE A 268 1.76 11.17 15.29
N GLU A 269 1.27 11.08 14.06
CA GLU A 269 0.67 12.20 13.33
C GLU A 269 -0.68 11.83 12.69
N MET A 270 -1.34 10.77 13.17
CA MET A 270 -2.61 10.30 12.58
C MET A 270 -3.70 11.37 12.58
N ASP A 271 -3.77 12.18 13.65
CA ASP A 271 -4.81 13.21 13.79
C ASP A 271 -4.52 14.41 12.88
N GLU A 272 -3.24 14.78 12.75
CA GLU A 272 -2.74 15.81 11.85
C GLU A 272 -2.87 15.39 10.38
N ILE A 273 -2.66 14.12 10.04
CA ILE A 273 -2.91 13.54 8.72
C ILE A 273 -4.40 13.64 8.37
N LEU A 274 -5.28 13.22 9.29
CA LEU A 274 -6.73 13.35 9.12
C LEU A 274 -7.14 14.82 8.95
N PHE A 275 -6.54 15.72 9.73
CA PHE A 275 -6.83 17.16 9.65
C PHE A 275 -6.39 17.76 8.32
N SER A 276 -5.18 17.43 7.88
CA SER A 276 -4.57 17.95 6.65
C SER A 276 -5.30 17.51 5.38
N LEU A 277 -6.00 16.37 5.45
CA LEU A 277 -6.81 15.82 4.36
C LEU A 277 -8.32 15.84 4.67
N LYS A 278 -8.81 16.60 5.65
CA LYS A 278 -10.17 16.45 6.20
C LYS A 278 -11.30 16.54 5.17
N GLU A 279 -11.11 17.26 4.06
CA GLU A 279 -12.08 17.36 2.96
C GLU A 279 -12.19 16.06 2.13
N HIS A 280 -11.09 15.33 2.00
CA HIS A 280 -10.95 14.18 1.09
C HIS A 280 -10.82 12.85 1.83
N ILE A 281 -10.29 12.81 3.05
CA ILE A 281 -10.03 11.57 3.76
C ILE A 281 -11.32 10.94 4.30
N VAL A 282 -11.44 9.62 4.19
CA VAL A 282 -12.56 8.84 4.72
C VAL A 282 -12.14 7.79 5.75
N GLY A 283 -10.85 7.52 5.90
CA GLY A 283 -10.35 6.55 6.87
C GLY A 283 -8.85 6.38 6.86
N LEU A 284 -8.37 5.68 7.89
CA LEU A 284 -7.00 5.19 8.02
C LEU A 284 -6.99 3.65 8.04
N ASN A 285 -5.86 3.04 7.68
CA ASN A 285 -5.68 1.59 7.67
C ASN A 285 -4.51 1.14 8.54
N CYS A 286 -4.72 0.02 9.25
CA CYS A 286 -3.68 -0.72 9.94
C CYS A 286 -2.90 -1.64 8.99
N GLY A 287 -1.57 -1.52 8.95
CA GLY A 287 -0.67 -2.43 8.24
C GLY A 287 0.21 -3.23 9.20
N ARG A 288 0.66 -4.43 8.79
CA ARG A 288 1.64 -5.22 9.57
C ARG A 288 3.05 -5.10 8.99
N TRP A 289 3.27 -5.61 7.78
CA TRP A 289 4.62 -5.77 7.23
C TRP A 289 5.33 -4.45 6.99
N ASP A 290 4.69 -3.51 6.29
CA ASP A 290 5.24 -2.16 6.09
C ASP A 290 5.49 -1.43 7.41
N TYR A 291 4.58 -1.57 8.40
CA TYR A 291 4.72 -0.91 9.69
C TYR A 291 5.94 -1.40 10.46
N ILE A 292 6.15 -2.72 10.56
CA ILE A 292 7.31 -3.27 11.27
C ILE A 292 8.61 -3.14 10.46
N PHE A 293 8.52 -3.10 9.12
CA PHE A 293 9.63 -2.69 8.27
C PHE A 293 10.04 -1.25 8.55
N SER A 294 9.08 -0.34 8.59
CA SER A 294 9.29 1.06 8.92
C SER A 294 9.82 1.23 10.35
N TYR A 295 9.35 0.44 11.32
CA TYR A 295 9.89 0.41 12.67
C TYR A 295 11.40 0.13 12.67
N ILE A 296 11.82 -0.92 11.97
CA ILE A 296 13.25 -1.27 11.84
C ILE A 296 14.02 -0.16 11.16
N LYS A 297 13.50 0.39 10.05
CA LYS A 297 14.16 1.45 9.30
C LYS A 297 14.32 2.74 10.11
N THR A 298 13.26 3.12 10.82
CA THR A 298 13.22 4.34 11.63
C THR A 298 14.15 4.23 12.82
N LEU A 299 14.19 3.06 13.48
CA LEU A 299 14.99 2.82 14.68
C LEU A 299 16.31 2.09 14.38
N LYS A 300 16.82 2.18 13.15
CA LYS A 300 17.94 1.37 12.65
C LYS A 300 19.24 1.53 13.43
N LYS A 301 19.51 2.69 14.03
CA LYS A 301 20.72 2.95 14.85
C LYS A 301 20.53 2.66 16.36
N HIS A 302 19.37 2.15 16.78
CA HIS A 302 19.03 1.93 18.20
C HIS A 302 19.16 0.44 18.61
N PRO A 303 20.23 0.04 19.33
CA PRO A 303 20.52 -1.38 19.61
C PRO A 303 19.55 -2.06 20.59
N ASP A 304 18.75 -1.27 21.31
CA ASP A 304 17.66 -1.67 22.20
C ASP A 304 16.32 -1.89 21.47
N ARG A 305 16.24 -1.59 20.16
CA ARG A 305 15.01 -1.65 19.35
C ARG A 305 15.03 -2.77 18.30
N VAL A 306 15.75 -3.85 18.59
CA VAL A 306 15.87 -4.96 17.64
C VAL A 306 14.71 -5.93 17.78
N LEU A 307 14.00 -6.16 16.67
CA LEU A 307 12.86 -7.06 16.64
C LEU A 307 13.30 -8.54 16.56
N PRO A 308 12.49 -9.47 17.08
CA PRO A 308 12.66 -10.90 16.89
C PRO A 308 12.26 -11.32 15.46
N ASP A 309 12.14 -12.62 15.21
CA ASP A 309 11.58 -13.17 13.98
C ASP A 309 10.28 -12.46 13.60
N ARG A 310 10.21 -11.87 12.41
CA ARG A 310 9.02 -11.14 11.93
C ARG A 310 7.74 -11.98 11.96
N GLN A 311 7.86 -13.30 11.85
CA GLN A 311 6.75 -14.26 11.95
C GLN A 311 6.01 -14.17 13.30
N VAL A 312 6.74 -13.92 14.41
CA VAL A 312 6.16 -13.82 15.77
C VAL A 312 5.79 -12.40 16.18
N VAL A 313 6.09 -11.39 15.36
CA VAL A 313 5.69 -9.99 15.59
C VAL A 313 4.24 -9.79 15.12
N THR A 314 3.29 -10.42 15.81
CA THR A 314 1.85 -10.46 15.48
C THR A 314 1.08 -9.25 16.04
N MET A 315 -0.12 -8.96 15.50
CA MET A 315 -0.88 -7.74 15.85
C MET A 315 -1.37 -7.70 17.31
N ASP A 316 -1.37 -8.82 18.03
CA ASP A 316 -1.65 -8.89 19.46
C ASP A 316 -0.47 -8.42 20.34
N LYS A 317 0.73 -8.28 19.78
CA LYS A 317 1.90 -7.79 20.53
C LYS A 317 1.66 -6.36 21.05
N PRO A 318 2.19 -6.00 22.24
CA PRO A 318 1.79 -4.77 22.93
C PRO A 318 1.86 -3.48 22.09
N PHE A 319 2.95 -3.27 21.35
CA PHE A 319 3.12 -2.04 20.55
C PHE A 319 2.20 -2.01 19.32
N LEU A 320 1.93 -3.15 18.68
CA LEU A 320 1.00 -3.24 17.54
C LEU A 320 -0.46 -3.15 17.98
N ASN A 321 -0.79 -3.71 19.15
CA ASN A 321 -2.10 -3.54 19.76
C ASN A 321 -2.34 -2.08 20.17
N ALA A 322 -1.33 -1.41 20.75
CA ALA A 322 -1.39 0.01 21.05
C ALA A 322 -1.60 0.84 19.77
N TYR A 323 -0.86 0.55 18.71
CA TYR A 323 -1.06 1.15 17.39
C TYR A 323 -2.49 0.97 16.87
N SER A 324 -3.02 -0.26 16.85
CA SER A 324 -4.38 -0.55 16.39
C SER A 324 -5.44 0.22 17.19
N ARG A 325 -5.36 0.20 18.53
CA ARG A 325 -6.33 0.91 19.38
C ARG A 325 -6.23 2.43 19.23
N LEU A 326 -5.02 2.97 19.09
CA LEU A 326 -4.81 4.41 18.86
C LEU A 326 -5.42 4.83 17.52
N LEU A 327 -5.23 4.04 16.46
CA LEU A 327 -5.80 4.29 15.14
C LEU A 327 -7.32 4.31 15.20
N VAL A 328 -7.95 3.29 15.79
CA VAL A 328 -9.42 3.23 15.96
C VAL A 328 -9.94 4.45 16.71
N ARG A 329 -9.33 4.76 17.87
CA ARG A 329 -9.70 5.92 18.69
C ARG A 329 -9.61 7.23 17.90
N THR A 330 -8.53 7.42 17.16
CA THR A 330 -8.27 8.64 16.40
C THR A 330 -9.26 8.80 15.25
N CYS A 331 -9.44 7.75 14.43
CA CYS A 331 -10.39 7.74 13.32
C CYS A 331 -11.83 8.05 13.77
N HIS A 332 -12.32 7.34 14.78
CA HIS A 332 -13.72 7.46 15.21
C HIS A 332 -14.01 8.80 15.88
N LYS A 333 -13.03 9.36 16.60
CA LYS A 333 -13.10 10.74 17.10
C LYS A 333 -13.37 11.73 15.96
N ARG A 334 -12.78 11.51 14.78
CA ARG A 334 -12.91 12.37 13.59
C ARG A 334 -14.01 11.95 12.62
N GLY A 335 -14.75 10.88 12.93
CA GLY A 335 -15.80 10.34 12.06
C GLY A 335 -15.26 9.68 10.79
N ALA A 336 -14.00 9.23 10.81
CA ALA A 336 -13.34 8.51 9.72
C ALA A 336 -13.29 7.01 10.04
N PHE A 337 -13.15 6.17 9.01
CA PHE A 337 -13.02 4.72 9.15
C PHE A 337 -11.66 4.32 9.74
N ALA A 338 -11.65 3.26 10.55
CA ALA A 338 -10.48 2.55 11.03
C ALA A 338 -10.45 1.14 10.42
N MET A 339 -9.66 0.94 9.36
CA MET A 339 -9.53 -0.34 8.67
C MET A 339 -8.49 -1.24 9.37
N GLY A 340 -8.81 -2.53 9.50
CA GLY A 340 -7.91 -3.58 9.97
C GLY A 340 -6.91 -4.04 8.91
N GLY A 341 -6.09 -5.04 9.26
CA GLY A 341 -4.96 -5.48 8.43
C GLY A 341 -5.28 -6.60 7.44
N MET A 342 -4.23 -7.07 6.76
CA MET A 342 -4.29 -8.11 5.73
C MET A 342 -4.36 -9.53 6.29
N ALA A 343 -5.24 -10.38 5.73
CA ALA A 343 -5.11 -11.83 5.74
C ALA A 343 -4.68 -12.33 4.34
N ALA A 344 -3.39 -12.62 4.20
CA ALA A 344 -2.75 -12.94 2.92
C ALA A 344 -2.79 -14.43 2.52
N PHE A 345 -3.54 -15.27 3.23
CA PHE A 345 -3.51 -16.72 2.98
C PHE A 345 -4.12 -17.08 1.62
N ILE A 346 -3.53 -18.08 0.98
CA ILE A 346 -4.11 -18.78 -0.16
C ILE A 346 -4.77 -20.06 0.40
N PRO A 347 -6.07 -20.28 0.17
CA PRO A 347 -6.75 -21.49 0.65
C PRO A 347 -5.99 -22.76 0.27
N ALA A 348 -5.68 -23.58 1.27
CA ALA A 348 -4.93 -24.81 1.06
C ALA A 348 -5.83 -25.86 0.38
N LYS A 349 -5.24 -26.73 -0.43
CA LYS A 349 -5.95 -27.86 -1.03
C LYS A 349 -6.27 -28.94 0.00
N ASP A 350 -5.40 -29.12 0.99
CA ASP A 350 -5.63 -30.04 2.09
C ASP A 350 -6.67 -29.47 3.06
N PRO A 351 -7.77 -30.19 3.37
CA PRO A 351 -8.82 -29.70 4.25
C PRO A 351 -8.36 -29.38 5.68
N GLN A 352 -7.40 -30.13 6.24
CA GLN A 352 -6.93 -29.91 7.61
C GLN A 352 -6.03 -28.68 7.70
N GLU A 353 -5.14 -28.49 6.72
CA GLU A 353 -4.34 -27.26 6.59
C GLU A 353 -5.22 -26.05 6.33
N ASN A 354 -6.24 -26.20 5.47
CA ASN A 354 -7.17 -25.12 5.19
C ASN A 354 -7.97 -24.73 6.45
N GLN A 355 -8.39 -25.69 7.28
CA GLN A 355 -9.06 -25.38 8.55
C GLN A 355 -8.16 -24.55 9.48
N LYS A 356 -6.86 -24.87 9.59
CA LYS A 356 -5.92 -24.06 10.39
C LYS A 356 -5.79 -22.63 9.87
N VAL A 357 -5.79 -22.44 8.55
CA VAL A 357 -5.81 -21.12 7.92
C VAL A 357 -7.09 -20.36 8.27
N LEU A 358 -8.25 -21.00 8.14
CA LEU A 358 -9.54 -20.40 8.46
C LEU A 358 -9.66 -20.04 9.95
N ASP A 359 -9.23 -20.91 10.85
CA ASP A 359 -9.24 -20.65 12.30
C ASP A 359 -8.35 -19.45 12.66
N LYS A 360 -7.18 -19.34 12.03
CA LYS A 360 -6.28 -18.20 12.22
C LYS A 360 -6.89 -16.90 11.74
N ILE A 361 -7.50 -16.90 10.55
CA ILE A 361 -8.21 -15.74 10.02
C ILE A 361 -9.36 -15.36 10.96
N GLN A 362 -10.15 -16.34 11.41
CA GLN A 362 -11.26 -16.08 12.31
C GLN A 362 -10.79 -15.40 13.61
N ASN A 363 -9.71 -15.87 14.21
CA ASN A 363 -9.13 -15.27 15.41
C ASN A 363 -8.61 -13.84 15.14
N ASP A 364 -7.80 -13.65 14.10
CA ASP A 364 -7.18 -12.37 13.77
C ASP A 364 -8.27 -11.31 13.45
N LYS A 365 -9.27 -11.68 12.65
CA LYS A 365 -10.38 -10.77 12.29
C LYS A 365 -11.33 -10.51 13.45
N SER A 366 -11.51 -11.46 14.36
CA SER A 366 -12.33 -11.26 15.56
C SER A 366 -11.66 -10.27 16.51
N LEU A 367 -10.33 -10.32 16.62
CA LEU A 367 -9.55 -9.35 17.38
C LEU A 367 -9.74 -7.94 16.80
N GLU A 368 -9.59 -7.78 15.48
CA GLU A 368 -9.79 -6.49 14.81
C GLU A 368 -11.20 -5.93 15.03
N ALA A 369 -12.24 -6.75 14.80
CA ALA A 369 -13.61 -6.34 15.00
C ALA A 369 -13.88 -5.96 16.47
N SER A 370 -13.34 -6.71 17.43
CA SER A 370 -13.48 -6.41 18.87
C SER A 370 -12.75 -5.14 19.30
N ASN A 371 -11.65 -4.78 18.62
CA ASN A 371 -10.94 -3.52 18.85
C ASN A 371 -11.73 -2.30 18.34
N GLY A 372 -12.72 -2.50 17.48
CA GLY A 372 -13.52 -1.41 16.92
C GLY A 372 -13.24 -1.13 15.45
N HIS A 373 -12.48 -1.95 14.73
CA HIS A 373 -12.27 -1.71 13.29
C HIS A 373 -13.60 -1.76 12.50
N ASP A 374 -13.73 -0.91 11.48
CA ASP A 374 -14.93 -0.84 10.63
C ASP A 374 -14.95 -1.91 9.53
N GLY A 375 -13.77 -2.42 9.18
CA GLY A 375 -13.58 -3.43 8.16
C GLY A 375 -12.16 -3.99 8.16
N THR A 376 -11.88 -4.92 7.25
CA THR A 376 -10.61 -5.64 7.18
C THR A 376 -10.20 -6.00 5.74
N TRP A 377 -8.97 -6.47 5.56
CA TRP A 377 -8.41 -6.88 4.27
C TRP A 377 -8.20 -8.40 4.12
N VAL A 378 -8.42 -8.87 2.90
CA VAL A 378 -8.05 -10.21 2.41
C VAL A 378 -7.33 -10.08 1.05
N ALA A 379 -6.41 -11.02 0.75
CA ALA A 379 -5.71 -11.03 -0.54
C ALA A 379 -6.30 -12.03 -1.56
N HIS A 380 -7.20 -12.91 -1.11
CA HIS A 380 -7.74 -13.98 -1.95
C HIS A 380 -9.27 -14.11 -1.83
N PRO A 381 -10.03 -14.23 -2.94
CA PRO A 381 -11.49 -14.32 -2.89
C PRO A 381 -12.03 -15.45 -2.02
N GLY A 382 -11.31 -16.56 -1.94
CA GLY A 382 -11.67 -17.71 -1.10
C GLY A 382 -11.63 -17.45 0.42
N LEU A 383 -11.15 -16.29 0.87
CA LEU A 383 -11.20 -15.86 2.27
C LEU A 383 -12.34 -14.88 2.57
N ALA A 384 -13.01 -14.39 1.52
CA ALA A 384 -13.99 -13.31 1.63
C ALA A 384 -15.15 -13.70 2.55
N ASP A 385 -15.74 -14.88 2.36
CA ASP A 385 -16.89 -15.35 3.15
C ASP A 385 -16.56 -15.47 4.65
N THR A 386 -15.39 -16.02 4.99
CA THR A 386 -14.95 -16.15 6.38
C THR A 386 -14.74 -14.78 7.05
N ALA A 387 -14.10 -13.84 6.35
CA ALA A 387 -13.92 -12.48 6.87
C ALA A 387 -15.27 -11.75 6.99
N MET A 388 -16.14 -11.89 6.00
CA MET A 388 -17.50 -11.33 5.99
C MET A 388 -18.30 -11.86 7.19
N ASP A 389 -18.27 -13.16 7.47
CA ASP A 389 -18.99 -13.77 8.58
C ASP A 389 -18.52 -13.28 9.96
N VAL A 390 -17.23 -12.99 10.12
CA VAL A 390 -16.70 -12.39 11.35
C VAL A 390 -17.27 -10.98 11.54
N PHE A 391 -17.15 -10.12 10.52
CA PHE A 391 -17.62 -8.75 10.62
C PHE A 391 -19.16 -8.64 10.64
N ASN A 392 -19.88 -9.51 9.93
CA ASN A 392 -21.34 -9.58 9.99
C ASN A 392 -21.82 -9.85 11.42
N ARG A 393 -21.17 -10.79 12.13
CA ARG A 393 -21.49 -11.10 13.53
C ARG A 393 -21.15 -9.96 14.47
N ALA A 394 -20.00 -9.31 14.29
CA ALA A 394 -19.58 -8.19 15.13
C ALA A 394 -20.44 -6.93 14.91
N LEU A 395 -20.82 -6.64 13.67
CA LEU A 395 -21.60 -5.46 13.31
C LEU A 395 -23.09 -5.60 13.62
N GLY A 396 -23.65 -6.80 13.47
CA GLY A 396 -25.11 -7.00 13.51
C GLY A 396 -25.79 -6.23 12.38
N GLU A 397 -26.73 -5.35 12.72
CA GLU A 397 -27.41 -4.48 11.75
C GLU A 397 -26.59 -3.24 11.34
N ARG A 398 -25.46 -2.97 12.03
CA ARG A 398 -24.62 -1.81 11.74
C ARG A 398 -23.89 -1.98 10.41
N LYS A 399 -23.59 -0.85 9.75
CA LYS A 399 -22.74 -0.81 8.55
C LYS A 399 -21.24 -0.72 8.86
N ASN A 400 -20.92 -0.13 10.01
CA ASN A 400 -19.58 0.20 10.49
C ASN A 400 -19.61 0.36 12.03
N GLN A 401 -18.48 0.70 12.63
CA GLN A 401 -18.28 0.86 14.08
C GLN A 401 -17.84 2.27 14.47
N LEU A 402 -18.18 3.30 13.69
CA LEU A 402 -17.85 4.70 13.98
C LEU A 402 -18.34 5.18 15.36
N ASP A 403 -19.27 4.45 16.00
CA ASP A 403 -19.78 4.66 17.35
C ASP A 403 -18.86 4.12 18.47
N VAL A 404 -17.90 3.25 18.14
CA VAL A 404 -16.96 2.64 19.09
C VAL A 404 -15.80 3.61 19.37
N THR A 405 -15.97 4.53 20.33
CA THR A 405 -15.04 5.66 20.50
C THR A 405 -13.69 5.32 21.14
N ARG A 406 -13.60 4.20 21.87
CA ARG A 406 -12.45 3.82 22.72
C ARG A 406 -12.01 4.92 23.71
N GLN A 407 -12.93 5.79 24.13
CA GLN A 407 -12.61 6.90 25.05
C GLN A 407 -12.13 6.43 26.43
N ASP A 408 -12.55 5.23 26.85
CA ASP A 408 -12.20 4.62 28.13
C ASP A 408 -10.79 3.99 28.14
N ASP A 409 -10.14 3.88 26.97
CA ASP A 409 -8.74 3.45 26.91
C ASP A 409 -7.85 4.50 27.63
N ALA A 410 -6.95 4.01 28.48
CA ALA A 410 -5.87 4.82 29.01
C ALA A 410 -5.07 5.46 27.85
N PRO A 411 -4.50 6.67 28.03
CA PRO A 411 -3.69 7.32 27.00
C PRO A 411 -2.58 6.40 26.50
N ILE A 412 -2.49 6.30 25.17
CA ILE A 412 -1.44 5.53 24.50
C ILE A 412 -0.23 6.45 24.32
N THR A 413 0.94 6.00 24.77
CA THR A 413 2.17 6.80 24.83
C THR A 413 3.15 6.39 23.75
N ALA A 414 4.08 7.28 23.38
CA ALA A 414 5.16 6.92 22.46
C ALA A 414 6.00 5.74 22.94
N LYS A 415 6.25 5.66 24.26
CA LYS A 415 6.92 4.50 24.85
C LYS A 415 6.23 3.18 24.50
N GLN A 416 4.90 3.11 24.59
CA GLN A 416 4.15 1.89 24.25
C GLN A 416 4.23 1.56 22.76
N LEU A 417 4.23 2.58 21.90
CA LEU A 417 4.32 2.41 20.44
C LEU A 417 5.73 2.00 19.98
N LEU A 418 6.76 2.32 20.78
CA LEU A 418 8.17 2.07 20.47
C LEU A 418 8.74 0.82 21.15
N GLU A 419 8.05 0.22 22.11
CA GLU A 419 8.56 -0.92 22.87
C GLU A 419 8.65 -2.17 21.98
N PRO A 420 9.85 -2.73 21.73
CA PRO A 420 9.98 -3.94 20.94
C PRO A 420 9.31 -5.11 21.66
N CYS A 421 8.67 -6.00 20.91
CA CYS A 421 8.03 -7.17 21.49
C CYS A 421 9.03 -8.30 21.77
N ASP A 422 8.71 -9.14 22.75
CA ASP A 422 9.47 -10.36 23.03
C ASP A 422 9.35 -11.40 21.90
N GLY A 423 10.45 -12.13 21.68
CA GLY A 423 10.54 -13.26 20.78
C GLY A 423 11.99 -13.70 20.54
N ALA A 424 12.16 -14.85 19.90
CA ALA A 424 13.47 -15.35 19.49
C ALA A 424 13.84 -14.83 18.09
N ARG A 425 15.15 -14.75 17.82
CA ARG A 425 15.71 -14.64 16.47
C ARG A 425 16.23 -16.02 16.12
N THR A 426 15.62 -16.71 15.17
CA THR A 426 15.95 -18.12 14.93
C THR A 426 16.67 -18.31 13.60
N GLU A 427 17.53 -19.33 13.52
CA GLU A 427 18.11 -19.75 12.23
C GLU A 427 17.00 -20.07 11.22
N GLN A 428 15.95 -20.77 11.67
CA GLN A 428 14.81 -21.13 10.82
C GLN A 428 14.10 -19.88 10.26
N GLY A 429 13.86 -18.87 11.11
CA GLY A 429 13.25 -17.60 10.72
C GLY A 429 14.10 -16.84 9.71
N MET A 430 15.42 -16.81 9.92
CA MET A 430 16.39 -16.21 8.99
C MET A 430 16.35 -16.89 7.61
N ARG A 431 16.46 -18.22 7.56
CA ARG A 431 16.43 -18.99 6.32
C ARG A 431 15.11 -18.84 5.58
N HIS A 432 14.00 -18.83 6.31
CA HIS A 432 12.69 -18.57 5.71
C HIS A 432 12.61 -17.17 5.09
N ASN A 433 13.11 -16.14 5.77
CA ASN A 433 13.19 -14.79 5.20
C ASN A 433 14.01 -14.76 3.91
N ILE A 434 15.13 -15.50 3.86
CA ILE A 434 15.96 -15.63 2.66
C ILE A 434 15.15 -16.23 1.51
N ARG A 435 14.52 -17.39 1.70
CA ARG A 435 13.76 -18.06 0.63
C ARG A 435 12.58 -17.24 0.11
N VAL A 436 11.85 -16.59 1.01
CA VAL A 436 10.68 -15.78 0.62
C VAL A 436 11.12 -14.53 -0.15
N ALA A 437 12.09 -13.77 0.36
CA ALA A 437 12.56 -12.56 -0.32
C ALA A 437 13.22 -12.89 -1.67
N LEU A 438 13.99 -13.98 -1.76
CA LEU A 438 14.61 -14.42 -3.02
C LEU A 438 13.55 -14.71 -4.09
N GLN A 439 12.54 -15.52 -3.76
CA GLN A 439 11.46 -15.86 -4.69
C GLN A 439 10.60 -14.64 -5.05
N TYR A 440 10.34 -13.75 -4.08
CA TYR A 440 9.59 -12.53 -4.34
C TYR A 440 10.35 -11.60 -5.30
N ILE A 441 11.62 -11.32 -5.01
CA ILE A 441 12.45 -10.44 -5.84
C ILE A 441 12.55 -11.00 -7.27
N GLU A 442 12.74 -12.31 -7.43
CA GLU A 442 12.80 -12.96 -8.75
C GLU A 442 11.52 -12.76 -9.56
N ALA A 443 10.36 -12.96 -8.93
CA ALA A 443 9.08 -12.73 -9.58
C ALA A 443 8.86 -11.25 -9.90
N TRP A 444 9.24 -10.35 -8.98
CA TRP A 444 9.08 -8.91 -9.13
C TRP A 444 9.91 -8.38 -10.30
N ILE A 445 11.21 -8.69 -10.38
CA ILE A 445 12.04 -8.29 -11.53
C ILE A 445 11.62 -8.99 -12.83
N SER A 446 10.79 -10.02 -12.76
CA SER A 446 10.18 -10.68 -13.92
C SER A 446 8.79 -10.11 -14.27
N GLY A 447 8.36 -9.00 -13.66
CA GLY A 447 7.11 -8.33 -13.97
C GLY A 447 5.90 -8.75 -13.13
N ASN A 448 6.07 -9.52 -12.04
CA ASN A 448 4.99 -9.93 -11.15
C ASN A 448 5.24 -9.52 -9.68
N GLY A 449 4.47 -8.56 -9.17
CA GLY A 449 4.57 -8.09 -7.78
C GLY A 449 3.64 -8.78 -6.78
N CYS A 450 2.76 -9.68 -7.22
CA CYS A 450 1.78 -10.37 -6.38
C CYS A 450 2.03 -11.88 -6.47
N VAL A 451 2.75 -12.43 -5.48
CA VAL A 451 3.48 -13.69 -5.65
C VAL A 451 3.01 -14.75 -4.65
N PRO A 452 2.48 -15.90 -5.11
CA PRO A 452 2.13 -17.00 -4.23
C PRO A 452 3.39 -17.73 -3.75
N ILE A 453 3.74 -17.59 -2.47
CA ILE A 453 4.92 -18.24 -1.86
C ILE A 453 4.48 -18.94 -0.57
N TYR A 454 4.74 -20.24 -0.46
CA TYR A 454 4.40 -21.07 0.72
C TYR A 454 2.96 -20.90 1.26
N GLY A 455 1.97 -20.75 0.37
CA GLY A 455 0.56 -20.61 0.73
C GLY A 455 0.15 -19.20 1.17
N LEU A 456 0.98 -18.20 0.96
CA LEU A 456 0.69 -16.78 1.15
C LEU A 456 0.76 -16.03 -0.18
N MET A 457 -0.08 -15.02 -0.35
CA MET A 457 0.01 -14.06 -1.43
C MET A 457 0.88 -12.89 -0.97
N GLU A 458 2.15 -12.91 -1.35
CA GLU A 458 3.16 -11.97 -0.89
C GLU A 458 3.26 -10.75 -1.82
N ASP A 459 3.53 -9.60 -1.21
CA ASP A 459 3.81 -8.31 -1.86
C ASP A 459 5.19 -7.77 -1.42
N ALA A 460 5.55 -6.56 -1.87
CA ALA A 460 6.90 -6.03 -1.66
C ALA A 460 7.23 -5.85 -0.17
N ALA A 461 6.25 -5.48 0.65
CA ALA A 461 6.42 -5.35 2.09
C ALA A 461 6.95 -6.62 2.75
N THR A 462 6.59 -7.81 2.26
CA THR A 462 7.14 -9.09 2.77
C THR A 462 8.64 -9.23 2.50
N ALA A 463 9.09 -8.87 1.30
CA ALA A 463 10.52 -8.89 0.98
C ALA A 463 11.29 -7.80 1.74
N GLU A 464 10.68 -6.63 1.94
CA GLU A 464 11.24 -5.52 2.71
C GLU A 464 11.50 -5.88 4.17
N ILE A 465 10.51 -6.42 4.87
CA ILE A 465 10.70 -6.84 6.27
C ILE A 465 11.71 -7.99 6.38
N SER A 466 11.73 -8.90 5.39
CA SER A 466 12.64 -10.04 5.38
C SER A 466 14.11 -9.59 5.30
N ARG A 467 14.43 -8.69 4.35
CA ARG A 467 15.81 -8.16 4.21
C ARG A 467 16.18 -7.18 5.34
N ALA A 468 15.24 -6.34 5.79
CA ALA A 468 15.51 -5.35 6.84
C ALA A 468 15.74 -5.99 8.21
N SER A 469 15.02 -7.06 8.55
CA SER A 469 15.24 -7.82 9.78
C SER A 469 16.64 -8.44 9.83
N ILE A 470 17.09 -9.06 8.73
CA ILE A 470 18.44 -9.63 8.65
C ILE A 470 19.49 -8.53 8.73
N TRP A 471 19.31 -7.43 8.00
CA TRP A 471 20.20 -6.26 8.07
C TRP A 471 20.32 -5.74 9.51
N GLN A 472 19.20 -5.63 10.24
CA GLN A 472 19.19 -5.16 11.63
C GLN A 472 19.99 -6.08 12.56
N TRP A 473 19.89 -7.40 12.36
CA TRP A 473 20.63 -8.37 13.16
C TRP A 473 22.13 -8.32 12.88
N ILE A 474 22.54 -8.11 11.62
CA ILE A 474 23.94 -7.86 11.23
C ILE A 474 24.44 -6.57 11.89
N GLN A 475 23.70 -5.47 11.72
CA GLN A 475 24.09 -4.13 12.18
C GLN A 475 24.36 -4.10 13.69
N HIS A 476 23.55 -4.80 14.47
CA HIS A 476 23.64 -4.82 15.94
C HIS A 476 24.31 -6.07 16.51
N SER A 477 25.00 -6.85 15.66
CA SER A 477 25.74 -8.07 16.05
C SER A 477 24.91 -9.00 16.94
N LYS A 478 23.65 -9.23 16.59
CA LYS A 478 22.74 -10.08 17.39
C LYS A 478 23.02 -11.56 17.14
N SER A 479 22.81 -12.37 18.17
CA SER A 479 22.84 -13.83 18.06
C SER A 479 21.47 -14.41 17.70
N LEU A 480 21.51 -15.50 16.94
CA LEU A 480 20.41 -16.43 16.74
C LEU A 480 20.21 -17.30 17.99
N ASP A 481 19.13 -18.05 18.03
CA ASP A 481 18.76 -19.02 19.08
C ASP A 481 19.78 -20.15 19.25
N ASN A 482 20.51 -20.51 18.19
CA ASN A 482 21.61 -21.46 18.19
C ASN A 482 22.94 -20.89 18.74
N GLY A 483 22.99 -19.59 19.06
CA GLY A 483 24.17 -18.88 19.57
C GLY A 483 25.09 -18.28 18.50
N GLU A 484 24.88 -18.57 17.21
CA GLU A 484 25.64 -17.96 16.12
C GLU A 484 25.36 -16.45 16.04
N VAL A 485 26.41 -15.63 15.95
CA VAL A 485 26.28 -14.20 15.71
C VAL A 485 25.97 -13.94 14.24
N VAL A 486 24.92 -13.17 13.97
CA VAL A 486 24.53 -12.83 12.61
C VAL A 486 25.55 -11.86 12.00
N THR A 487 26.19 -12.29 10.92
CA THR A 487 27.19 -11.51 10.18
C THR A 487 26.89 -11.53 8.69
N LYS A 488 27.50 -10.62 7.92
CA LYS A 488 27.43 -10.63 6.45
C LYS A 488 27.88 -11.98 5.86
N ALA A 489 28.90 -12.61 6.45
CA ALA A 489 29.41 -13.91 6.03
C ALA A 489 28.41 -15.04 6.32
N LEU A 490 27.79 -15.03 7.51
CA LEU A 490 26.75 -16.00 7.86
C LEU A 490 25.56 -15.90 6.91
N PHE A 491 25.09 -14.67 6.65
CA PHE A 491 24.01 -14.44 5.71
C PHE A 491 24.33 -14.95 4.29
N LYS A 492 25.51 -14.63 3.75
CA LYS A 492 25.90 -15.10 2.41
C LYS A 492 25.94 -16.63 2.31
N ARG A 493 26.47 -17.30 3.35
CA ARG A 493 26.45 -18.75 3.44
C ARG A 493 25.03 -19.31 3.44
N TYR A 494 24.15 -18.76 4.27
CA TYR A 494 22.74 -19.19 4.26
C TYR A 494 22.07 -18.87 2.92
N LEU A 495 22.36 -17.74 2.27
CA LEU A 495 21.84 -17.43 0.95
C LEU A 495 22.23 -18.50 -0.08
N ASP A 496 23.50 -18.91 -0.12
CA ASP A 496 23.98 -19.97 -1.03
C ASP A 496 23.27 -21.31 -0.76
N GLU A 497 23.10 -21.66 0.52
CA GLU A 497 22.39 -22.88 0.94
C GLU A 497 20.90 -22.82 0.56
N GLU A 498 20.22 -21.71 0.84
CA GLU A 498 18.78 -21.53 0.56
C GLU A 498 18.48 -21.40 -0.94
N ILE A 499 19.41 -20.92 -1.77
CA ILE A 499 19.30 -20.98 -3.23
C ILE A 499 19.15 -22.43 -3.70
N GLN A 500 19.90 -23.37 -3.12
CA GLN A 500 19.79 -24.78 -3.47
C GLN A 500 18.44 -25.37 -3.03
N VAL A 501 17.92 -24.96 -1.87
CA VAL A 501 16.59 -25.35 -1.41
C VAL A 501 15.53 -24.85 -2.39
N VAL A 502 15.56 -23.56 -2.76
CA VAL A 502 14.61 -22.99 -3.72
C VAL A 502 14.72 -23.70 -5.08
N LYS A 503 15.94 -23.98 -5.58
CA LYS A 503 16.14 -24.74 -6.82
C LYS A 503 15.49 -26.13 -6.78
N GLN A 504 15.56 -26.82 -5.63
CA GLN A 504 14.90 -28.11 -5.44
C GLN A 504 13.36 -27.98 -5.38
N GLU A 505 12.85 -26.94 -4.73
CA GLU A 505 11.40 -26.71 -4.58
C GLU A 505 10.72 -26.32 -5.90
N VAL A 506 11.31 -25.42 -6.68
CA VAL A 506 10.73 -24.95 -7.95
C VAL A 506 11.08 -25.85 -9.14
N GLY A 507 12.13 -26.67 -9.01
CA GLY A 507 12.66 -27.53 -10.05
C GLY A 507 13.67 -26.82 -10.97
N GLU A 508 14.62 -27.60 -11.48
CA GLU A 508 15.77 -27.10 -12.24
C GLU A 508 15.37 -26.27 -13.47
N THR A 509 14.38 -26.72 -14.25
CA THR A 509 13.91 -25.97 -15.43
C THR A 509 13.35 -24.59 -15.08
N ARG A 510 12.59 -24.45 -13.99
CA ARG A 510 12.02 -23.15 -13.57
C ARG A 510 13.08 -22.24 -12.96
N PHE A 511 14.04 -22.82 -12.25
CA PHE A 511 15.15 -22.07 -11.68
C PHE A 511 16.04 -21.49 -12.78
N ASP A 512 16.48 -22.33 -13.73
CA ASP A 512 17.41 -21.95 -14.79
C ASP A 512 16.78 -21.00 -15.83
N SER A 513 15.45 -21.05 -16.02
CA SER A 513 14.72 -20.11 -16.89
C SER A 513 14.28 -18.82 -16.18
N GLY A 514 14.42 -18.78 -14.85
CA GLY A 514 14.07 -17.62 -14.02
C GLY A 514 15.22 -16.63 -13.86
N ARG A 515 14.95 -15.56 -13.12
CA ARG A 515 15.95 -14.52 -12.79
C ARG A 515 16.55 -14.66 -11.39
N PHE A 516 16.67 -15.89 -10.89
CA PHE A 516 17.07 -16.16 -9.49
C PHE A 516 18.49 -15.69 -9.16
N HIS A 517 19.41 -15.70 -10.12
CA HIS A 517 20.77 -15.20 -9.92
C HIS A 517 20.77 -13.68 -9.68
N GLU A 518 20.08 -12.92 -10.53
CA GLU A 518 19.94 -11.46 -10.38
C GLU A 518 19.20 -11.11 -9.08
N ALA A 519 18.16 -11.88 -8.73
CA ALA A 519 17.44 -11.71 -7.47
C ALA A 519 18.34 -11.95 -6.25
N ALA A 520 19.20 -12.96 -6.27
CA ALA A 520 20.15 -13.24 -5.20
C ALA A 520 21.20 -12.13 -5.07
N GLU A 521 21.72 -11.61 -6.20
CA GLU A 521 22.66 -10.50 -6.21
C GLU A 521 22.04 -9.21 -5.62
N LEU A 522 20.83 -8.87 -6.06
CA LEU A 522 20.09 -7.72 -5.53
C LEU A 522 19.82 -7.90 -4.03
N MET A 523 19.32 -9.07 -3.61
CA MET A 523 19.08 -9.36 -2.18
C MET A 523 20.36 -9.25 -1.36
N ALA A 524 21.48 -9.79 -1.84
CA ALA A 524 22.76 -9.74 -1.15
C ALA A 524 23.28 -8.32 -1.00
N SER A 525 23.16 -7.51 -2.05
CA SER A 525 23.58 -6.10 -2.04
C SER A 525 22.79 -5.30 -0.99
N LEU A 526 21.47 -5.46 -0.95
CA LEU A 526 20.57 -4.73 -0.05
C LEU A 526 20.69 -5.18 1.42
N THR A 527 20.99 -6.45 1.65
CA THR A 527 21.03 -7.01 3.02
C THR A 527 22.41 -6.83 3.67
N THR A 528 23.48 -6.71 2.87
CA THR A 528 24.86 -6.60 3.37
C THR A 528 25.49 -5.22 3.23
N SER A 529 24.75 -4.22 2.77
CA SER A 529 25.17 -2.81 2.75
C SER A 529 25.36 -2.25 4.15
N ASP A 530 26.28 -1.30 4.31
CA ASP A 530 26.51 -0.63 5.61
C ASP A 530 25.36 0.32 5.99
N GLU A 531 24.73 0.92 4.99
CA GLU A 531 23.51 1.71 5.16
C GLU A 531 22.29 0.93 4.68
N LEU A 532 21.20 1.04 5.43
CA LEU A 532 19.94 0.37 5.09
C LEU A 532 19.25 1.16 3.98
N THR A 533 19.24 0.62 2.75
CA THR A 533 18.49 1.22 1.63
C THR A 533 17.01 1.39 2.00
N ASN A 534 16.44 2.55 1.68
CA ASN A 534 15.08 2.89 2.11
C ASN A 534 14.00 1.94 1.58
N PHE A 535 14.12 1.49 0.33
CA PHE A 535 13.20 0.58 -0.34
C PHE A 535 13.96 -0.26 -1.38
N LEU A 536 13.66 -1.56 -1.47
CA LEU A 536 14.21 -2.50 -2.46
C LEU A 536 13.72 -2.17 -3.88
N THR A 537 12.52 -1.59 -3.99
CA THR A 537 11.87 -1.26 -5.26
C THR A 537 12.61 -0.18 -6.03
N VAL A 538 13.36 0.70 -5.35
CA VAL A 538 14.14 1.76 -6.01
C VAL A 538 15.26 1.18 -6.87
N PRO A 539 16.23 0.40 -6.34
CA PRO A 539 17.22 -0.28 -7.18
C PRO A 539 16.62 -1.44 -7.99
N GLY A 540 15.54 -2.07 -7.52
CA GLY A 540 14.82 -3.08 -8.29
C GLY A 540 14.27 -2.53 -9.60
N TYR A 541 13.80 -1.28 -9.62
CA TYR A 541 13.17 -0.67 -10.79
C TYR A 541 14.10 -0.55 -12.00
N ASP A 542 15.42 -0.58 -11.80
CA ASP A 542 16.40 -0.60 -12.88
C ASP A 542 16.39 -1.90 -13.69
N TYR A 543 15.80 -2.99 -13.16
CA TYR A 543 15.69 -4.30 -13.83
C TYR A 543 14.44 -4.44 -14.71
N LEU A 544 13.56 -3.43 -14.70
CA LEU A 544 12.30 -3.39 -15.44
C LEU A 544 12.42 -2.46 -16.64
N ASP A 545 11.65 -2.72 -17.70
CA ASP A 545 11.52 -1.84 -18.87
C ASP A 545 10.20 -1.05 -18.88
#